data_AF-W7YYK4-F1
#
_entry.id   AF-W7YYK4-F1
#
_cell.length_a   1.000
_cell.length_b   1.000
_cell.length_c   1.000
_cell.angle_alpha   90.00
_cell.angle_beta   90.00
_cell.angle_gamma   90.00
#
_symmetry.space_group_name_H-M   'P 1'
#
loop_
_entity.id
_entity.type
_entity.pdbx_description
1 polymer ?
#
loop_
_entity_poly.entity_id
_entity_poly.type
_entity_poly.pdbx_seq_one_letter_code
_entity_poly.pdbx_strand_id
1 'polypeptide(L)'
;MFSEIFLNLLFIILILLFVGLLVYVKWLELRKPHITLDESAERYTVANMTEFIKQTLHELTHSQLTDFGLHEEEYKRRLNKRTELKQALKGCISGDIHDKRYVKQFIGDLLVKSYGLQLTNIDYAISFEKQEMLQTQDQFEIIHYLYQQLYHQDALANLLEHYGLAEPRILREYGDQPVYAVTEEDINKIFEMEYRNLSFSEKLDIVVQRIYQQYKGFSVIDDIRDQRIDGVSGGVSGILGDHELYSFSDSWVPSSDDWEIDTPAKGTESIWIFYKGKSVHLAFLSFGTELELKRVCQNIYKYNHPDNCPKPMVIR
;
A
#
# COMPACT_ATOMS: atom_id res chain seq x y z
N MET A 1 -74.23 -15.58 31.63
CA MET A 1 -73.16 -15.31 32.61
C MET A 1 -71.93 -16.18 32.38
N PHE A 2 -72.05 -17.52 32.34
CA PHE A 2 -70.89 -18.40 32.05
C PHE A 2 -70.27 -18.17 30.66
N SER A 3 -71.07 -17.97 29.60
CA SER A 3 -70.54 -17.76 28.24
C SER A 3 -69.69 -16.50 28.10
N GLU A 4 -70.05 -15.40 28.78
CA GLU A 4 -69.28 -14.15 28.76
C GLU A 4 -67.95 -14.27 29.51
N ILE A 5 -67.94 -15.04 30.60
CA ILE A 5 -66.70 -15.32 31.35
C ILE A 5 -65.75 -16.19 30.51
N PHE A 6 -66.28 -17.20 29.81
CA PHE A 6 -65.47 -18.03 28.89
C PHE A 6 -64.91 -17.23 27.71
N LEU A 7 -65.69 -16.32 27.14
CA LEU A 7 -65.25 -15.45 26.04
C LEU A 7 -64.12 -14.52 26.50
N ASN A 8 -64.28 -13.88 27.66
CA ASN A 8 -63.27 -12.99 28.23
C ASN A 8 -61.97 -13.73 28.57
N LEU A 9 -62.08 -14.96 29.09
CA LEU A 9 -60.92 -15.78 29.43
C LEU A 9 -60.15 -16.21 28.16
N LEU A 10 -60.86 -16.52 27.07
CA LEU A 10 -60.24 -16.83 25.78
C LEU A 10 -59.49 -15.62 25.19
N PHE A 11 -60.05 -14.40 25.29
CA PHE A 11 -59.37 -13.18 24.85
C PHE A 11 -58.10 -12.89 25.68
N ILE A 12 -58.15 -13.10 26.99
CA ILE A 12 -56.98 -12.89 27.86
C ILE A 12 -55.83 -13.85 27.50
N ILE A 13 -56.13 -15.12 27.23
CA ILE A 13 -55.13 -16.11 26.81
C ILE A 13 -54.53 -15.71 25.45
N LEU A 14 -55.36 -15.25 24.51
CA LEU A 14 -54.90 -14.84 23.18
C LEU A 14 -53.97 -13.63 23.24
N ILE A 15 -54.29 -12.64 24.09
CA ILE A 15 -53.44 -11.47 24.32
C ILE A 15 -52.10 -11.87 24.97
N LEU A 16 -52.13 -12.76 25.98
CA LEU A 16 -50.91 -13.25 26.62
C LEU A 16 -50.00 -14.01 25.64
N LEU A 17 -50.58 -14.82 24.75
CA LEU A 17 -49.83 -15.54 23.73
C LEU A 17 -49.22 -14.57 22.71
N PHE A 18 -49.95 -13.52 22.32
CA PHE A 18 -49.45 -12.48 21.43
C PHE A 18 -48.31 -11.66 22.06
N VAL A 19 -48.44 -11.26 23.31
CA VAL A 19 -47.38 -10.57 24.06
C VAL A 19 -46.16 -11.48 24.24
N GLY A 20 -46.37 -12.76 24.56
CA GLY A 20 -45.31 -13.76 24.65
C GLY A 20 -44.57 -13.94 23.32
N LEU A 21 -45.29 -13.94 22.20
CA LEU A 21 -44.71 -14.01 20.86
C LEU A 21 -43.91 -12.75 20.52
N LEU A 22 -44.40 -11.56 20.86
CA LEU A 22 -43.66 -10.31 20.65
C LEU A 22 -42.37 -10.26 21.49
N VAL A 23 -42.44 -10.69 22.75
CA VAL A 23 -41.25 -10.79 23.62
C VAL A 23 -40.28 -11.83 23.06
N TYR A 24 -40.78 -12.97 22.59
CA TYR A 24 -39.95 -14.02 21.98
C TYR A 24 -39.25 -13.55 20.70
N VAL A 25 -39.98 -12.85 19.81
CA VAL A 25 -39.41 -12.27 18.59
C VAL A 25 -38.36 -11.21 18.93
N LYS A 26 -38.66 -10.29 19.86
CA LYS A 26 -37.67 -9.30 20.31
C LYS A 26 -36.46 -9.93 20.97
N TRP A 27 -36.65 -10.99 21.74
CA TRP A 27 -35.56 -11.72 22.38
C TRP A 27 -34.69 -12.45 21.34
N LEU A 28 -35.29 -12.97 20.27
CA LEU A 28 -34.59 -13.49 19.10
C LEU A 28 -33.81 -12.41 18.35
N GLU A 29 -34.37 -11.20 18.18
CA GLU A 29 -33.66 -10.06 17.60
C GLU A 29 -32.48 -9.59 18.47
N LEU A 30 -32.65 -9.54 19.80
CA LEU A 30 -31.57 -9.23 20.75
C LEU A 30 -30.49 -10.32 20.83
N ARG A 31 -30.83 -11.56 20.46
CA ARG A 31 -29.91 -12.70 20.40
C ARG A 31 -29.30 -12.95 19.04
N LYS A 32 -29.77 -12.30 17.97
CA LYS A 32 -28.95 -12.18 16.77
C LYS A 32 -27.77 -11.31 17.21
N PRO A 33 -26.53 -11.83 17.31
CA PRO A 33 -25.42 -10.91 17.18
C PRO A 33 -25.73 -10.16 15.88
N HIS A 34 -25.81 -8.83 15.94
CA HIS A 34 -25.47 -8.05 14.79
C HIS A 34 -24.07 -8.55 14.43
N ILE A 35 -23.97 -9.51 13.52
CA ILE A 35 -22.69 -9.90 12.95
C ILE A 35 -22.35 -8.68 12.12
N THR A 36 -21.45 -7.90 12.70
CA THR A 36 -20.97 -6.62 12.25
C THR A 36 -20.12 -6.82 11.01
N LEU A 37 -20.78 -7.08 9.88
CA LEU A 37 -20.12 -7.16 8.59
C LEU A 37 -19.30 -5.88 8.34
N ASP A 38 -19.83 -4.70 8.71
CA ASP A 38 -19.12 -3.43 8.63
C ASP A 38 -17.91 -3.33 9.58
N GLU A 39 -18.02 -3.68 10.86
CA GLU A 39 -16.86 -3.59 11.78
C GLU A 39 -15.74 -4.57 11.39
N SER A 40 -16.10 -5.75 10.87
CA SER A 40 -15.12 -6.73 10.42
C SER A 40 -14.40 -6.27 9.14
N ALA A 41 -15.13 -5.68 8.18
CA ALA A 41 -14.55 -5.15 6.95
C ALA A 41 -13.64 -3.94 7.24
N GLU A 42 -14.07 -3.04 8.13
CA GLU A 42 -13.27 -1.87 8.54
C GLU A 42 -11.97 -2.30 9.22
N ARG A 43 -12.02 -3.33 10.08
CA ARG A 43 -10.82 -3.85 10.75
C ARG A 43 -9.74 -4.30 9.76
N TYR A 44 -10.09 -5.04 8.71
CA TYR A 44 -9.10 -5.60 7.78
C TYR A 44 -8.65 -4.65 6.65
N THR A 45 -8.92 -3.35 6.79
CA THR A 45 -8.38 -2.34 5.88
C THR A 45 -6.87 -2.17 6.06
N VAL A 46 -6.18 -1.81 4.96
CA VAL A 46 -4.74 -1.54 4.97
C VAL A 46 -4.37 -0.48 6.02
N ALA A 47 -5.18 0.57 6.18
CA ALA A 47 -4.92 1.64 7.15
C ALA A 47 -4.90 1.13 8.60
N ASN A 48 -5.91 0.35 8.99
CA ASN A 48 -6.03 -0.20 10.34
C ASN A 48 -4.96 -1.25 10.63
N MET A 49 -4.61 -2.08 9.64
CA MET A 49 -3.48 -3.00 9.76
C MET A 49 -2.14 -2.25 9.90
N THR A 50 -1.94 -1.17 9.15
CA THR A 50 -0.73 -0.33 9.27
C THR A 50 -0.63 0.30 10.65
N GLU A 51 -1.74 0.77 11.24
CA GLU A 51 -1.76 1.29 12.60
C GLU A 51 -1.46 0.21 13.66
N PHE A 52 -2.08 -0.96 13.53
CA PHE A 52 -1.79 -2.11 14.41
C PHE A 52 -0.30 -2.48 14.38
N ILE A 53 0.30 -2.55 13.19
CA ILE A 53 1.73 -2.86 13.03
C ILE A 53 2.59 -1.76 13.65
N LYS A 54 2.25 -0.49 13.45
CA LYS A 54 2.94 0.66 14.07
C LYS A 54 2.97 0.54 15.59
N GLN A 55 1.81 0.30 16.20
CA GLN A 55 1.67 0.18 17.66
C GLN A 55 2.40 -1.05 18.19
N THR A 56 2.18 -2.21 17.58
CA THR A 56 2.80 -3.48 18.00
C THR A 56 4.33 -3.42 17.93
N LEU A 57 4.89 -2.87 16.85
CA LEU A 57 6.34 -2.72 16.72
C LEU A 57 6.90 -1.70 17.73
N HIS A 58 6.16 -0.63 18.01
CA HIS A 58 6.55 0.33 19.05
C HIS A 58 6.59 -0.35 20.43
N GLU A 59 5.55 -1.10 20.79
CA GLU A 59 5.49 -1.84 22.05
C GLU A 59 6.59 -2.90 22.15
N LEU A 60 6.82 -3.69 21.11
CA LEU A 60 7.87 -4.72 21.11
C LEU A 60 9.28 -4.13 21.23
N THR A 61 9.50 -2.93 20.69
CA THR A 61 10.82 -2.27 20.75
C THR A 61 11.04 -1.46 22.03
N HIS A 62 9.97 -0.98 22.70
CA HIS A 62 10.05 -0.13 23.89
C HIS A 62 9.60 -0.78 25.22
N SER A 63 8.89 -1.91 25.18
CA SER A 63 8.44 -2.60 26.40
C SER A 63 9.62 -3.04 27.28
N GLN A 64 9.43 -2.89 28.60
CA GLN A 64 10.40 -3.33 29.60
C GLN A 64 10.28 -4.84 29.78
N LEU A 65 11.38 -5.57 29.58
CA LEU A 65 11.42 -7.03 29.71
C LEU A 65 11.36 -7.52 31.17
N THR A 66 11.38 -6.60 32.14
CA THR A 66 11.55 -6.87 33.58
C THR A 66 10.30 -7.41 34.26
N ASP A 67 9.11 -7.28 33.65
CA ASP A 67 7.84 -7.63 34.29
C ASP A 67 7.44 -9.12 34.19
N PHE A 68 8.21 -9.95 33.46
CA PHE A 68 7.74 -11.29 33.10
C PHE A 68 8.26 -12.45 33.97
N GLY A 69 9.09 -12.22 34.99
CA GLY A 69 9.61 -13.31 35.84
C GLY A 69 10.24 -14.48 35.06
N LEU A 70 10.87 -14.18 33.92
CA LEU A 70 11.34 -15.17 32.94
C LEU A 70 12.59 -15.90 33.42
N HIS A 71 12.74 -17.17 33.03
CA HIS A 71 14.01 -17.87 33.11
C HIS A 71 15.09 -17.17 32.25
N GLU A 72 16.36 -17.22 32.71
CA GLU A 72 17.47 -16.45 32.14
C GLU A 72 17.68 -16.70 30.63
N GLU A 73 17.42 -17.93 30.15
CA GLU A 73 17.55 -18.28 28.74
C GLU A 73 16.45 -17.68 27.86
N GLU A 74 15.19 -17.70 28.31
CA GLU A 74 14.09 -17.10 27.58
C GLU A 74 14.22 -15.58 27.52
N TYR A 75 14.71 -14.98 28.61
CA TYR A 75 15.04 -13.56 28.67
C TYR A 75 16.08 -13.18 27.61
N LYS A 76 17.21 -13.92 27.52
CA LYS A 76 18.26 -13.70 26.51
C LYS A 76 17.72 -13.85 25.09
N ARG A 77 16.89 -14.86 24.82
CA ARG A 77 16.26 -15.06 23.49
C ARG A 77 15.35 -13.89 23.11
N ARG A 78 14.49 -13.42 24.01
CA ARG A 78 13.60 -12.27 23.76
C ARG A 78 14.39 -10.97 23.58
N LEU A 79 15.45 -10.79 24.37
CA LEU A 79 16.34 -9.64 24.23
C LEU A 79 17.02 -9.60 22.86
N ASN A 80 17.57 -10.73 22.41
CA ASN A 80 18.23 -10.83 21.10
C ASN A 80 17.26 -10.54 19.94
N LYS A 81 16.06 -11.12 19.97
CA LYS A 81 15.01 -10.85 18.96
C LYS A 81 14.63 -9.36 18.92
N ARG A 82 14.54 -8.72 20.09
CA ARG A 82 14.23 -7.28 20.18
C ARG A 82 15.37 -6.43 19.62
N THR A 83 16.62 -6.76 19.92
CA THR A 83 17.78 -6.01 19.41
C THR A 83 17.90 -6.15 17.90
N GLU A 84 17.69 -7.36 17.36
CA GLU A 84 17.67 -7.63 15.93
C GLU A 84 16.56 -6.85 15.22
N LEU A 85 15.33 -6.90 15.74
CA LEU A 85 14.21 -6.11 15.22
C LEU A 85 14.52 -4.60 15.24
N LYS A 86 15.09 -4.09 16.33
CA LYS A 86 15.47 -2.67 16.43
C LYS A 86 16.57 -2.30 15.45
N GLN A 87 17.51 -3.18 15.18
CA GLN A 87 18.58 -2.98 14.20
C GLN A 87 17.99 -2.97 12.78
N ALA A 88 17.18 -3.97 12.43
CA ALA A 88 16.54 -4.04 11.12
C ALA A 88 15.63 -2.84 10.85
N LEU A 89 14.85 -2.39 11.83
CA LEU A 89 14.01 -1.19 11.70
C LEU A 89 14.81 0.10 11.48
N LYS A 90 16.07 0.15 11.93
CA LYS A 90 16.98 1.26 11.66
C LYS A 90 17.60 1.14 10.26
N GLY A 91 18.06 -0.04 9.87
CA GLY A 91 18.71 -0.25 8.58
C GLY A 91 17.76 -0.26 7.38
N CYS A 92 16.45 -0.45 7.60
CA CYS A 92 15.42 -0.19 6.59
C CYS A 92 15.48 1.26 6.07
N ILE A 93 15.85 2.22 6.90
CA ILE A 93 15.89 3.64 6.50
C ILE A 93 17.11 3.93 5.61
N SER A 94 18.22 3.21 5.81
CA SER A 94 19.37 3.24 4.89
C SER A 94 19.13 2.50 3.58
N GLY A 95 18.06 1.69 3.47
CA GLY A 95 17.73 0.94 2.26
C GLY A 95 18.42 -0.42 2.15
N ASP A 96 18.77 -1.06 3.28
CA ASP A 96 19.28 -2.43 3.26
C ASP A 96 18.16 -3.41 2.87
N ILE A 97 18.38 -4.16 1.79
CA ILE A 97 17.45 -5.16 1.25
C ILE A 97 17.24 -6.31 2.26
N HIS A 98 18.25 -6.69 3.03
CA HIS A 98 18.15 -7.76 4.00
C HIS A 98 17.23 -7.36 5.17
N ASP A 99 17.45 -6.16 5.72
CA ASP A 99 16.62 -5.60 6.79
C ASP A 99 15.17 -5.40 6.32
N LYS A 100 14.98 -4.90 5.10
CA LYS A 100 13.65 -4.78 4.47
C LYS A 100 12.95 -6.14 4.41
N ARG A 101 13.65 -7.19 3.96
CA ARG A 101 13.09 -8.55 3.90
C ARG A 101 12.71 -9.08 5.28
N TYR A 102 13.59 -8.90 6.27
CA TYR A 102 13.33 -9.33 7.64
C TYR A 102 12.10 -8.63 8.23
N VAL A 103 11.99 -7.30 8.08
CA VAL A 103 10.84 -6.53 8.59
C VAL A 103 9.55 -6.93 7.89
N LYS A 104 9.55 -7.13 6.56
CA LYS A 104 8.38 -7.64 5.83
C LYS A 104 7.94 -9.01 6.35
N GLN A 105 8.87 -9.94 6.52
CA GLN A 105 8.56 -11.27 7.06
C GLN A 105 7.95 -11.16 8.47
N PHE A 106 8.50 -10.29 9.31
CA PHE A 106 7.98 -10.05 10.66
C PHE A 106 6.56 -9.44 10.63
N ILE A 107 6.29 -8.51 9.73
CA ILE A 107 4.95 -7.92 9.52
C ILE A 107 3.96 -9.02 9.09
N GLY A 108 4.30 -9.83 8.08
CA GLY A 108 3.45 -10.93 7.64
C GLY A 108 3.12 -11.91 8.76
N ASP A 109 4.12 -12.25 9.57
CA ASP A 109 3.95 -13.09 10.77
C ASP A 109 2.98 -12.48 11.78
N LEU A 110 3.09 -11.17 12.06
CA LEU A 110 2.17 -10.47 12.95
C LEU A 110 0.73 -10.43 12.42
N LEU A 111 0.56 -10.20 11.12
CA LEU A 111 -0.77 -10.15 10.49
C LEU A 111 -1.46 -11.51 10.56
N VAL A 112 -0.75 -12.59 10.27
CA VAL A 112 -1.34 -13.94 10.31
C VAL A 112 -1.56 -14.42 11.76
N LYS A 113 -0.55 -14.31 12.62
CA LYS A 113 -0.56 -14.93 13.95
C LYS A 113 -1.30 -14.09 15.01
N SER A 114 -1.11 -12.77 14.98
CA SER A 114 -1.64 -11.87 16.01
C SER A 114 -2.90 -11.15 15.55
N TYR A 115 -2.94 -10.70 14.28
CA TYR A 115 -4.07 -9.94 13.75
C TYR A 115 -5.22 -10.84 13.25
N GLY A 116 -4.90 -12.09 12.87
CA GLY A 116 -5.86 -13.07 12.38
C GLY A 116 -6.22 -12.88 10.89
N LEU A 117 -5.27 -12.41 10.08
CA LEU A 117 -5.42 -12.31 8.63
C LEU A 117 -5.41 -13.72 8.00
N GLN A 118 -6.42 -14.03 7.19
CA GLN A 118 -6.70 -15.33 6.58
C GLN A 118 -7.25 -15.14 5.16
N LEU A 119 -7.43 -16.23 4.42
CA LEU A 119 -7.92 -16.19 3.03
C LEU A 119 -9.29 -15.50 2.90
N THR A 120 -10.17 -15.62 3.90
CA THR A 120 -11.53 -15.08 3.84
C THR A 120 -11.64 -13.58 4.12
N ASN A 121 -10.58 -12.95 4.67
CA ASN A 121 -10.62 -11.55 5.09
C ASN A 121 -9.53 -10.69 4.43
N ILE A 122 -8.56 -11.30 3.75
CA ILE A 122 -7.50 -10.57 3.05
C ILE A 122 -8.04 -9.68 1.92
N ASP A 123 -9.19 -10.04 1.34
CA ASP A 123 -9.79 -9.29 0.25
C ASP A 123 -10.43 -7.96 0.70
N TYR A 124 -10.62 -7.76 2.01
CA TYR A 124 -10.98 -6.45 2.56
C TYR A 124 -9.80 -5.45 2.54
N ALA A 125 -8.57 -5.96 2.48
CA ALA A 125 -7.38 -5.11 2.35
C ALA A 125 -7.23 -4.59 0.93
N ILE A 126 -7.28 -5.51 -0.05
CA ILE A 126 -7.22 -5.25 -1.48
C ILE A 126 -8.21 -6.22 -2.14
N SER A 127 -9.08 -5.74 -3.02
CA SER A 127 -10.18 -6.52 -3.62
C SER A 127 -9.72 -7.52 -4.69
N PHE A 128 -8.88 -8.50 -4.32
CA PHE A 128 -8.28 -9.44 -5.27
C PHE A 128 -9.29 -10.29 -6.05
N GLU A 129 -10.47 -10.58 -5.47
CA GLU A 129 -11.54 -11.34 -6.13
C GLU A 129 -12.41 -10.49 -7.06
N LYS A 130 -12.56 -9.19 -6.76
CA LYS A 130 -13.40 -8.26 -7.54
C LYS A 130 -12.51 -7.28 -8.29
N GLN A 131 -12.04 -7.72 -9.45
CA GLN A 131 -11.12 -6.95 -10.30
C GLN A 131 -11.62 -5.53 -10.61
N GLU A 132 -12.93 -5.37 -10.84
CA GLU A 132 -13.58 -4.08 -11.14
C GLU A 132 -13.45 -3.04 -10.00
N MET A 133 -13.18 -3.49 -8.77
CA MET A 133 -13.05 -2.62 -7.59
C MET A 133 -11.59 -2.25 -7.30
N LEU A 134 -10.62 -2.83 -8.02
CA LEU A 134 -9.20 -2.56 -7.81
C LEU A 134 -8.85 -1.16 -8.33
N GLN A 135 -8.13 -0.40 -7.51
CA GLN A 135 -7.54 0.85 -7.94
C GLN A 135 -6.37 0.56 -8.90
N THR A 136 -6.05 1.51 -9.78
CA THR A 136 -4.92 1.39 -10.72
C THR A 136 -3.60 1.08 -10.00
N GLN A 137 -3.38 1.65 -8.81
CA GLN A 137 -2.22 1.32 -7.98
C GLN A 137 -2.22 -0.16 -7.54
N ASP A 138 -3.38 -0.70 -7.14
CA ASP A 138 -3.50 -2.10 -6.71
C ASP A 138 -3.19 -3.04 -7.87
N GLN A 139 -3.71 -2.71 -9.06
CA GLN A 139 -3.42 -3.45 -10.29
C GLN A 139 -1.93 -3.44 -10.61
N PHE A 140 -1.29 -2.26 -10.57
CA PHE A 140 0.14 -2.13 -10.79
C PHE A 140 0.95 -2.95 -9.78
N GLU A 141 0.61 -2.89 -8.50
CA GLU A 141 1.31 -3.67 -7.47
C GLU A 141 1.17 -5.19 -7.68
N ILE A 142 -0.01 -5.66 -8.12
CA ILE A 142 -0.21 -7.06 -8.49
C ILE A 142 0.64 -7.44 -9.70
N ILE A 143 0.60 -6.66 -10.79
CA ILE A 143 1.40 -6.92 -12.00
C ILE A 143 2.88 -6.92 -11.66
N HIS A 144 3.34 -5.90 -10.91
CA HIS A 144 4.72 -5.76 -10.52
C HIS A 144 5.18 -6.94 -9.67
N TYR A 145 4.36 -7.40 -8.71
CA TYR A 145 4.65 -8.60 -7.93
C TYR A 145 4.81 -9.84 -8.83
N LEU A 146 3.91 -10.05 -9.80
CA LEU A 146 4.00 -11.17 -10.74
C LEU A 146 5.30 -11.11 -11.56
N TYR A 147 5.66 -9.94 -12.08
CA TYR A 147 6.90 -9.74 -12.81
C TYR A 147 8.14 -9.89 -11.91
N GLN A 148 8.07 -9.52 -10.63
CA GLN A 148 9.15 -9.74 -9.65
C GLN A 148 9.41 -11.23 -9.39
N GLN A 149 8.37 -12.07 -9.42
CA GLN A 149 8.56 -13.52 -9.30
C GLN A 149 9.30 -14.10 -10.51
N LEU A 150 9.12 -13.53 -11.70
CA LEU A 150 9.73 -14.01 -12.95
C LEU A 150 11.12 -13.41 -13.21
N TYR A 151 11.28 -12.11 -12.96
CA TYR A 151 12.44 -11.32 -13.40
C TYR A 151 13.18 -10.63 -12.25
N HIS A 152 12.77 -10.85 -10.99
CA HIS A 152 13.42 -10.30 -9.80
C HIS A 152 13.56 -8.76 -9.84
N GLN A 153 14.80 -8.25 -9.87
CA GLN A 153 15.09 -6.81 -9.91
C GLN A 153 14.90 -6.21 -11.31
N ASP A 154 14.75 -7.04 -12.34
CA ASP A 154 14.52 -6.58 -13.71
C ASP A 154 13.02 -6.55 -14.05
N ALA A 155 12.12 -6.70 -13.07
CA ALA A 155 10.67 -6.78 -13.27
C ALA A 155 10.11 -5.55 -13.98
N LEU A 156 10.41 -4.35 -13.46
CA LEU A 156 9.96 -3.10 -14.08
C LEU A 156 10.58 -2.88 -15.47
N ALA A 157 11.86 -3.23 -15.65
CA ALA A 157 12.53 -3.11 -16.94
C ALA A 157 11.86 -3.99 -18.01
N ASN A 158 11.57 -5.25 -17.68
CA ASN A 158 10.87 -6.17 -18.57
C ASN A 158 9.43 -5.70 -18.85
N LEU A 159 8.73 -5.19 -17.84
CA LEU A 159 7.38 -4.65 -18.03
C LEU A 159 7.37 -3.44 -18.99
N LEU A 160 8.32 -2.52 -18.83
CA LEU A 160 8.45 -1.36 -19.70
C LEU A 160 8.79 -1.74 -21.15
N GLU A 161 9.64 -2.75 -21.34
CA GLU A 161 10.04 -3.24 -22.67
C GLU A 161 8.96 -4.06 -23.35
N HIS A 162 8.33 -4.99 -22.62
CA HIS A 162 7.32 -5.90 -23.17
C HIS A 162 6.12 -5.14 -23.75
N TYR A 163 5.73 -4.05 -23.10
CA TYR A 163 4.59 -3.23 -23.49
C TYR A 163 4.96 -1.91 -24.18
N GLY A 164 6.25 -1.67 -24.46
CA GLY A 164 6.69 -0.42 -25.11
C GLY A 164 6.35 0.84 -24.31
N LEU A 165 6.27 0.75 -22.98
CA LEU A 165 5.85 1.86 -22.10
C LEU A 165 6.90 2.96 -21.99
N ALA A 166 8.15 2.67 -22.37
CA ALA A 166 9.25 3.62 -22.41
C ALA A 166 9.49 4.21 -23.82
N GLU A 167 8.47 4.16 -24.68
CA GLU A 167 8.48 4.78 -26.02
C GLU A 167 7.73 6.13 -26.01
N PRO A 168 8.15 7.10 -26.84
CA PRO A 168 7.49 8.39 -26.91
C PRO A 168 6.09 8.25 -27.54
N ARG A 169 5.07 8.78 -26.85
CA ARG A 169 3.66 8.72 -27.29
C ARG A 169 3.01 10.10 -27.18
N ILE A 170 2.09 10.40 -28.09
CA ILE A 170 1.28 11.61 -28.02
C ILE A 170 0.05 11.28 -27.18
N LEU A 171 -0.01 11.86 -25.98
CA LEU A 171 -1.10 11.66 -25.03
C LEU A 171 -1.88 12.97 -24.92
N ARG A 172 -3.21 12.89 -25.05
CA ARG A 172 -4.08 14.09 -25.03
C ARG A 172 -3.91 14.93 -23.77
N GLU A 173 -3.60 14.29 -22.65
CA GLU A 173 -3.37 14.94 -21.34
C GLU A 173 -2.10 15.78 -21.30
N TYR A 174 -1.16 15.57 -22.23
CA TYR A 174 0.15 16.25 -22.29
C TYR A 174 0.28 17.15 -23.53
N GLY A 175 -0.80 17.31 -24.31
CA GLY A 175 -0.81 18.09 -25.54
C GLY A 175 -0.31 17.32 -26.77
N ASP A 176 0.11 18.07 -27.80
CA ASP A 176 0.48 17.51 -29.10
C ASP A 176 1.95 17.07 -29.21
N GLN A 177 2.71 17.17 -28.11
CA GLN A 177 4.12 16.77 -28.08
C GLN A 177 4.27 15.30 -27.66
N PRO A 178 5.27 14.59 -28.22
CA PRO A 178 5.59 13.24 -27.78
C PRO A 178 6.15 13.25 -26.35
N VAL A 179 5.50 12.51 -25.45
CA VAL A 179 5.90 12.37 -24.05
C VAL A 179 6.18 10.91 -23.71
N TYR A 180 7.02 10.70 -22.69
CA TYR A 180 7.26 9.40 -22.10
C TYR A 180 6.45 9.31 -20.82
N ALA A 181 5.27 8.71 -20.88
CA ALA A 181 4.42 8.53 -19.72
C ALA A 181 3.70 7.19 -19.76
N VAL A 182 3.48 6.61 -18.58
CA VAL A 182 2.62 5.44 -18.35
C VAL A 182 1.35 5.93 -17.69
N THR A 183 0.21 5.68 -18.33
CA THR A 183 -1.10 6.17 -17.88
C THR A 183 -1.87 5.09 -17.12
N GLU A 184 -2.97 5.49 -16.49
CA GLU A 184 -3.87 4.52 -15.85
C GLU A 184 -4.45 3.51 -16.85
N GLU A 185 -4.77 3.96 -18.07
CA GLU A 185 -5.26 3.07 -19.12
C GLU A 185 -4.25 2.00 -19.51
N ASP A 186 -2.95 2.32 -19.51
CA ASP A 186 -1.90 1.33 -19.81
C ASP A 186 -1.89 0.23 -18.76
N ILE A 187 -1.93 0.61 -17.48
CA ILE A 187 -1.95 -0.35 -16.36
C ILE A 187 -3.20 -1.21 -16.38
N ASN A 188 -4.37 -0.61 -16.61
CA ASN A 188 -5.64 -1.35 -16.72
C ASN A 188 -5.58 -2.40 -17.84
N LYS A 189 -5.08 -2.04 -19.03
CA LYS A 189 -4.94 -2.98 -20.16
C LYS A 189 -3.95 -4.10 -19.85
N ILE A 190 -2.81 -3.77 -19.23
CA ILE A 190 -1.80 -4.77 -18.85
C ILE A 190 -2.37 -5.72 -17.80
N PHE A 191 -3.14 -5.20 -16.84
CA PHE A 191 -3.77 -6.00 -15.80
C PHE A 191 -4.70 -7.05 -16.40
N GLU A 192 -5.55 -6.68 -17.36
CA GLU A 192 -6.45 -7.61 -18.05
C GLU A 192 -5.69 -8.73 -18.79
N MET A 193 -4.49 -8.44 -19.30
CA MET A 193 -3.67 -9.42 -20.04
C MET A 193 -2.85 -10.34 -19.13
N GLU A 194 -2.33 -9.82 -18.01
CA GLU A 194 -1.35 -10.51 -17.16
C GLU A 194 -1.95 -11.12 -15.89
N TYR A 195 -3.15 -10.69 -15.49
CA TYR A 195 -3.72 -11.13 -14.24
C TYR A 195 -3.96 -12.65 -14.21
N ARG A 196 -3.59 -13.25 -13.08
CA ARG A 196 -3.97 -14.62 -12.72
C ARG A 196 -4.42 -14.66 -11.27
N ASN A 197 -5.12 -15.73 -10.92
CA ASN A 197 -5.48 -16.00 -9.53
C ASN A 197 -4.22 -16.11 -8.66
N LEU A 198 -4.25 -15.41 -7.53
CA LEU A 198 -3.18 -15.37 -6.54
C LEU A 198 -3.50 -16.32 -5.38
N SER A 199 -2.49 -17.03 -4.91
CA SER A 199 -2.56 -17.80 -3.67
C SER A 199 -2.59 -16.87 -2.45
N PHE A 200 -2.98 -17.41 -1.28
CA PHE A 200 -2.98 -16.64 -0.04
C PHE A 200 -1.62 -16.03 0.31
N SER A 201 -0.52 -16.77 0.10
CA SER A 201 0.83 -16.28 0.37
C SER A 201 1.18 -15.09 -0.51
N GLU A 202 0.79 -15.12 -1.79
CA GLU A 202 1.05 -14.02 -2.73
C GLU A 202 0.22 -12.79 -2.39
N LYS A 203 -1.08 -12.98 -2.07
CA LYS A 203 -1.94 -11.90 -1.58
C LYS A 203 -1.35 -11.27 -0.31
N LEU A 204 -0.84 -12.10 0.62
CA LEU A 204 -0.23 -11.65 1.86
C LEU A 204 1.02 -10.82 1.59
N ASP A 205 1.90 -11.26 0.68
CA ASP A 205 3.12 -10.53 0.33
C ASP A 205 2.81 -9.13 -0.22
N ILE A 206 1.80 -9.02 -1.09
CA ILE A 206 1.35 -7.73 -1.66
C ILE A 206 0.80 -6.81 -0.56
N VAL A 207 -0.04 -7.33 0.33
CA VAL A 207 -0.58 -6.55 1.47
C VAL A 207 0.54 -6.13 2.43
N VAL A 208 1.49 -7.02 2.73
CA VAL A 208 2.66 -6.73 3.55
C VAL A 208 3.52 -5.64 2.91
N GLN A 209 3.73 -5.69 1.60
CA GLN A 209 4.42 -4.65 0.86
C GLN A 209 3.70 -3.30 0.98
N ARG A 210 2.39 -3.27 0.76
CA ARG A 210 1.54 -2.07 0.88
C ARG A 210 1.56 -1.47 2.30
N ILE A 211 1.62 -2.30 3.34
CA ILE A 211 1.77 -1.83 4.73
C ILE A 211 3.19 -1.31 4.97
N TYR A 212 4.21 -2.03 4.49
CA TYR A 212 5.60 -1.65 4.65
C TYR A 212 5.90 -0.29 4.02
N GLN A 213 5.42 -0.03 2.80
CA GLN A 213 5.67 1.22 2.09
C GLN A 213 5.08 2.44 2.81
N GLN A 214 3.91 2.29 3.45
CA GLN A 214 3.24 3.33 4.24
C GLN A 214 3.85 3.52 5.64
N TYR A 215 4.44 2.48 6.21
CA TYR A 215 5.00 2.54 7.56
C TYR A 215 6.48 2.96 7.58
N LYS A 216 7.34 2.25 6.85
CA LYS A 216 8.80 2.38 6.91
C LYS A 216 9.46 2.65 5.56
N GLY A 217 8.86 2.14 4.50
CA GLY A 217 9.38 2.30 3.15
C GLY A 217 9.25 3.72 2.60
N PHE A 218 9.66 3.88 1.35
CA PHE A 218 9.62 5.14 0.61
C PHE A 218 8.29 5.39 -0.09
N SER A 219 7.16 4.98 0.51
CA SER A 219 5.84 5.08 -0.13
C SER A 219 5.78 4.32 -1.45
N VAL A 220 4.95 4.75 -2.41
CA VAL A 220 4.72 4.07 -3.70
C VAL A 220 5.99 3.82 -4.53
N ILE A 221 7.09 4.55 -4.28
CA ILE A 221 8.37 4.34 -4.97
C ILE A 221 9.26 3.28 -4.30
N ASP A 222 8.86 2.74 -3.15
CA ASP A 222 9.69 1.83 -2.33
C ASP A 222 10.14 0.58 -3.10
N ASP A 223 9.24 -0.05 -3.84
CA ASP A 223 9.56 -1.22 -4.64
C ASP A 223 10.12 -0.87 -6.02
N ILE A 224 9.77 0.30 -6.57
CA ILE A 224 10.30 0.82 -7.84
C ILE A 224 11.80 1.12 -7.71
N ARG A 225 12.22 1.71 -6.58
CA ARG A 225 13.63 2.00 -6.29
C ARG A 225 14.50 0.74 -6.34
N ASP A 226 13.98 -0.38 -5.88
CA ASP A 226 14.71 -1.64 -5.81
C ASP A 226 14.90 -2.29 -7.20
N GLN A 227 14.18 -1.83 -8.23
CA GLN A 227 14.29 -2.29 -9.61
C GLN A 227 15.51 -1.75 -10.33
N ARG A 228 16.00 -2.44 -11.36
CA ARG A 228 17.17 -2.04 -12.16
C ARG A 228 16.85 -0.88 -13.11
N ILE A 229 16.68 0.30 -12.50
CA ILE A 229 16.49 1.59 -13.15
C ILE A 229 17.62 2.54 -12.76
N ASP A 230 17.80 3.60 -13.55
CA ASP A 230 18.88 4.57 -13.37
C ASP A 230 18.61 5.51 -12.18
N GLY A 231 17.34 5.78 -11.88
CA GLY A 231 16.96 6.64 -10.76
C GLY A 231 15.46 6.87 -10.64
N VAL A 232 15.05 7.52 -9.55
CA VAL A 232 13.65 7.91 -9.30
C VAL A 232 13.59 9.38 -8.89
N SER A 233 12.59 10.10 -9.40
CA SER A 233 12.28 11.46 -8.99
C SER A 233 10.81 11.61 -8.61
N GLY A 234 10.51 12.49 -7.65
CA GLY A 234 9.13 12.84 -7.33
C GLY A 234 8.98 14.19 -6.62
N GLY A 235 7.75 14.69 -6.48
CA GLY A 235 7.49 15.88 -5.65
C GLY A 235 7.50 17.24 -6.37
N VAL A 236 7.56 17.30 -7.70
CA VAL A 236 7.66 18.59 -8.40
C VAL A 236 6.31 19.32 -8.43
N SER A 237 6.12 20.25 -7.48
CA SER A 237 5.19 21.38 -7.60
C SER A 237 5.97 22.64 -7.99
N GLY A 238 5.67 23.18 -9.17
CA GLY A 238 5.87 24.58 -9.52
C GLY A 238 7.14 24.90 -10.32
N ILE A 239 6.95 25.49 -11.51
CA ILE A 239 7.83 26.47 -12.15
C ILE A 239 9.34 26.15 -12.05
N LEU A 240 9.85 25.50 -13.10
CA LEU A 240 11.02 26.01 -13.79
C LEU A 240 10.40 26.66 -15.05
N GLY A 241 10.17 27.98 -15.17
CA GLY A 241 11.04 29.02 -14.68
C GLY A 241 12.45 28.79 -15.22
N ASP A 242 12.57 28.66 -16.54
CA ASP A 242 13.78 28.66 -17.36
C ASP A 242 15.07 28.01 -16.80
N HIS A 243 15.61 27.11 -17.61
CA HIS A 243 17.07 26.98 -17.86
C HIS A 243 17.99 26.06 -17.04
N GLU A 244 17.63 25.38 -15.95
CA GLU A 244 18.70 24.71 -15.13
C GLU A 244 18.57 23.21 -14.78
N LEU A 245 17.77 22.39 -15.48
CA LEU A 245 17.88 20.92 -15.33
C LEU A 245 18.26 20.12 -16.59
N TYR A 246 18.52 20.79 -17.71
CA TYR A 246 19.06 20.16 -18.92
C TYR A 246 20.58 20.35 -19.01
N SER A 247 21.32 19.76 -18.08
CA SER A 247 22.80 19.71 -18.14
C SER A 247 23.33 18.32 -17.81
N PHE A 248 22.79 17.27 -18.45
CA PHE A 248 23.45 15.96 -18.50
C PHE A 248 23.38 15.27 -19.87
N SER A 249 23.14 16.01 -20.95
CA SER A 249 23.43 15.54 -22.30
C SER A 249 23.63 16.70 -23.26
N ASP A 250 24.87 16.88 -23.71
CA ASP A 250 25.26 17.79 -24.76
C ASP A 250 24.74 17.24 -26.11
N SER A 251 23.62 17.77 -26.62
CA SER A 251 23.31 17.90 -28.06
C SER A 251 21.86 18.34 -28.31
N TRP A 252 21.75 19.58 -28.76
CA TRP A 252 20.84 20.06 -29.81
C TRP A 252 19.31 19.96 -29.59
N VAL A 253 18.70 21.02 -29.06
CA VAL A 253 17.27 21.35 -29.26
C VAL A 253 17.12 22.88 -29.35
N PRO A 254 16.34 23.42 -30.31
CA PRO A 254 16.27 24.87 -30.58
C PRO A 254 15.43 25.62 -29.54
N SER A 255 15.85 26.85 -29.27
CA SER A 255 15.16 27.82 -28.41
C SER A 255 13.80 28.19 -28.97
N SER A 256 12.75 28.03 -28.17
CA SER A 256 11.47 28.72 -28.37
C SER A 256 10.83 28.99 -27.02
N ASP A 257 10.92 30.26 -26.62
CA ASP A 257 10.04 30.92 -25.67
C ASP A 257 8.57 30.68 -26.10
N ASP A 258 7.66 30.62 -25.12
CA ASP A 258 6.20 30.39 -25.24
C ASP A 258 5.71 28.96 -24.94
N TRP A 259 5.82 28.50 -23.68
CA TRP A 259 5.04 27.36 -23.18
C TRP A 259 4.51 27.61 -21.76
N GLU A 260 3.35 28.27 -21.64
CA GLU A 260 2.50 28.14 -20.46
C GLU A 260 1.82 26.76 -20.51
N ILE A 261 2.42 25.78 -19.83
CA ILE A 261 1.79 24.46 -19.60
C ILE A 261 0.77 24.63 -18.48
N ASP A 262 -0.50 24.74 -18.87
CA ASP A 262 -1.64 24.83 -17.96
C ASP A 262 -1.98 23.43 -17.41
N THR A 263 -1.15 22.89 -16.52
CA THR A 263 -1.45 21.65 -15.77
C THR A 263 -1.34 21.90 -14.27
N PRO A 264 -2.44 21.82 -13.50
CA PRO A 264 -2.40 21.92 -12.05
C PRO A 264 -2.06 20.54 -11.48
N ALA A 265 -0.89 20.00 -11.78
CA ALA A 265 -0.39 18.84 -11.04
C ALA A 265 -0.01 19.33 -9.64
N LYS A 266 -0.71 18.86 -8.61
CA LYS A 266 -0.26 19.09 -7.23
C LYS A 266 1.09 18.39 -7.10
N GLY A 267 2.06 18.97 -6.41
CA GLY A 267 3.42 18.43 -6.33
C GLY A 267 3.51 17.02 -5.78
N THR A 268 2.48 16.56 -5.08
CA THR A 268 2.32 15.19 -4.60
C THR A 268 2.08 14.15 -5.71
N GLU A 269 1.71 14.58 -6.93
CA GLU A 269 1.19 13.73 -8.02
C GLU A 269 2.22 13.39 -9.10
N SER A 270 3.46 13.89 -9.00
CA SER A 270 4.47 13.67 -10.03
C SER A 270 5.50 12.62 -9.59
N ILE A 271 5.44 11.43 -10.18
CA ILE A 271 6.44 10.35 -9.97
C ILE A 271 7.09 10.02 -11.31
N TRP A 272 8.40 10.11 -11.35
CA TRP A 272 9.21 9.93 -12.54
C TRP A 272 10.28 8.87 -12.30
N ILE A 273 10.57 8.08 -13.32
CA ILE A 273 11.70 7.14 -13.31
C ILE A 273 12.67 7.50 -14.42
N PHE A 274 13.96 7.34 -14.15
CA PHE A 274 15.01 7.40 -15.16
C PHE A 274 15.33 5.98 -15.60
N TYR A 275 15.10 5.69 -16.87
CA TYR A 275 15.30 4.36 -17.45
C TYR A 275 16.00 4.44 -18.80
N LYS A 276 17.22 3.90 -18.88
CA LYS A 276 18.06 3.90 -20.09
C LYS A 276 18.23 5.31 -20.66
N GLY A 277 18.44 6.30 -19.79
CA GLY A 277 18.59 7.71 -20.17
C GLY A 277 17.29 8.43 -20.55
N LYS A 278 16.12 7.81 -20.38
CA LYS A 278 14.80 8.42 -20.61
C LYS A 278 14.11 8.74 -19.29
N SER A 279 13.47 9.90 -19.20
CA SER A 279 12.61 10.26 -18.07
C SER A 279 11.18 9.83 -18.39
N VAL A 280 10.67 8.81 -17.70
CA VAL A 280 9.31 8.29 -17.90
C VAL A 280 8.43 8.72 -16.72
N HIS A 281 7.32 9.39 -17.00
CA HIS A 281 6.32 9.77 -16.01
C HIS A 281 5.40 8.59 -15.68
N LEU A 282 5.23 8.28 -14.40
CA LEU A 282 4.26 7.29 -13.92
C LEU A 282 3.00 8.04 -13.46
N ALA A 283 2.17 8.43 -14.42
CA ALA A 283 1.03 9.34 -14.19
C ALA A 283 -0.05 8.73 -13.29
N PHE A 284 -0.10 7.40 -13.18
CA PHE A 284 -1.06 6.66 -12.34
C PHE A 284 -0.63 6.56 -10.86
N LEU A 285 0.56 7.06 -10.49
CA LEU A 285 1.06 7.00 -9.11
C LEU A 285 1.17 8.40 -8.51
N SER A 286 0.91 8.48 -7.21
CA SER A 286 1.04 9.70 -6.41
C SER A 286 1.47 9.35 -4.99
N PHE A 287 2.12 10.28 -4.28
CA PHE A 287 2.39 10.15 -2.84
C PHE A 287 1.11 10.30 -1.99
N GLY A 288 0.01 10.72 -2.60
CA GLY A 288 -1.31 10.86 -1.99
C GLY A 288 -1.45 12.09 -1.08
N THR A 289 -0.56 12.26 -0.10
CA THR A 289 -0.60 13.40 0.83
C THR A 289 0.75 14.11 0.94
N GLU A 290 0.73 15.41 1.21
CA GLU A 290 1.95 16.20 1.44
C GLU A 290 2.72 15.71 2.68
N LEU A 291 2.01 15.21 3.70
CA LEU A 291 2.63 14.61 4.88
C LEU A 291 3.46 13.37 4.52
N GLU A 292 2.94 12.53 3.62
CA GLU A 292 3.65 11.35 3.14
C GLU A 292 4.86 11.74 2.30
N LEU A 293 4.70 12.69 1.37
CA LEU A 293 5.82 13.24 0.59
C LEU A 293 6.93 13.77 1.52
N LYS A 294 6.57 14.60 2.51
CA LYS A 294 7.52 15.16 3.49
C LYS A 294 8.22 14.07 4.31
N ARG A 295 7.49 13.01 4.71
CA ARG A 295 8.08 11.85 5.41
C ARG A 295 9.13 11.16 4.55
N VAL A 296 8.80 10.90 3.29
CA VAL A 296 9.71 10.26 2.33
C VAL A 296 10.94 11.15 2.08
N CYS A 297 10.75 12.45 1.81
CA CYS A 297 11.85 13.41 1.65
C CYS A 297 12.79 13.41 2.86
N GLN A 298 12.24 13.49 4.08
CA GLN A 298 13.05 13.47 5.31
C GLN A 298 13.84 12.17 5.46
N ASN A 299 13.25 11.03 5.12
CA ASN A 299 13.94 9.74 5.16
C ASN A 299 15.08 9.69 4.13
N ILE A 300 14.88 10.25 2.95
CA ILE A 300 15.94 10.33 1.93
C ILE A 300 17.04 11.28 2.40
N TYR A 301 16.74 12.53 2.74
CA TYR A 301 17.76 13.51 3.13
C TYR A 301 18.61 13.08 4.33
N LYS A 302 18.02 12.36 5.29
CA LYS A 302 18.75 11.90 6.48
C LYS A 302 19.69 10.72 6.22
N TYR A 303 19.43 9.91 5.20
CA TYR A 303 20.09 8.61 5.02
C TYR A 303 20.65 8.36 3.61
N ASN A 304 20.41 9.25 2.65
CA ASN A 304 20.92 9.22 1.28
C ASN A 304 22.36 9.75 1.24
N HIS A 305 23.26 9.08 1.96
CA HIS A 305 24.69 9.23 1.78
C HIS A 305 25.12 8.39 0.56
N PRO A 306 26.08 8.86 -0.27
CA PRO A 306 26.51 8.16 -1.48
C PRO A 306 27.00 6.72 -1.23
N ASP A 307 27.45 6.41 -0.01
CA ASP A 307 27.88 5.07 0.39
C ASP A 307 26.71 4.09 0.64
N ASN A 308 25.50 4.60 0.90
CA ASN A 308 24.32 3.82 1.30
C ASN A 308 23.25 3.70 0.21
N CYS A 309 23.32 4.50 -0.86
CA CYS A 309 22.36 4.46 -1.95
C CYS A 309 23.07 4.39 -3.31
N PRO A 310 23.05 3.24 -4.02
CA PRO A 310 23.73 3.09 -5.30
C PRO A 310 23.03 3.81 -6.47
N LYS A 311 21.84 4.40 -6.25
CA LYS A 311 21.05 5.06 -7.31
C LYS A 311 20.69 6.50 -6.93
N PRO A 312 20.76 7.47 -7.87
CA PRO A 312 20.28 8.82 -7.64
C PRO A 312 18.78 8.82 -7.36
N MET A 313 18.40 9.45 -6.26
CA MET A 313 17.01 9.69 -5.87
C MET A 313 16.83 11.17 -5.56
N VAL A 314 15.92 11.83 -6.27
CA VAL A 314 15.66 13.26 -6.14
C VAL A 314 14.18 13.47 -5.90
N ILE A 315 13.80 13.68 -4.65
CA ILE A 315 12.45 14.09 -4.29
C ILE A 315 12.50 15.54 -3.82
N ARG A 316 11.71 16.40 -4.45
CA ARG A 316 11.67 17.85 -4.18
C ARG A 316 10.42 18.23 -3.42
#